data_AF-A0A5P3XEZ5-F1
#
_entry.id   AF-A0A5P3XEZ5-F1
#
_cell.length_a   1.000
_cell.length_b   1.000
_cell.length_c   1.000
_cell.angle_alpha   90.00
_cell.angle_beta   90.00
_cell.angle_gamma   90.00
#
_symmetry.space_group_name_H-M   'P 1'
#
loop_
_entity.id
_entity.type
_entity.pdbx_description
1 polymer ?
#
loop_
_entity_poly.entity_id
_entity_poly.type
_entity_poly.pdbx_seq_one_letter_code
_entity_poly.pdbx_strand_id
1 'polypeptide(L)'
;MEFHYYYIIQDIVGVLMAFIGIRMFTLSIRMILSSKKSKNGILISISYALITIAGINLLFNNFGLKPWIVSIILILLSLLITNIVKTDKTI
;
A
#
# COMPACT_ATOMS: atom_id res chain seq x y z
N MET A 1 11.58 27.92 -14.19
CA MET A 1 11.88 27.10 -13.00
C MET A 1 11.87 25.66 -13.45
N GLU A 2 13.04 25.02 -13.49
CA GLU A 2 13.17 23.67 -14.00
C GLU A 2 12.40 22.68 -13.10
N PHE A 3 11.69 21.75 -13.74
CA PHE A 3 10.70 20.81 -13.20
C PHE A 3 11.26 19.76 -12.20
N HIS A 4 12.39 20.04 -11.52
CA HIS A 4 13.08 19.10 -10.63
C HIS A 4 12.32 18.80 -9.32
N TYR A 5 11.47 19.71 -8.85
CA TYR A 5 10.69 19.51 -7.61
C TYR A 5 9.73 18.31 -7.68
N TYR A 6 9.23 17.98 -8.87
CA TYR A 6 8.27 16.90 -9.04
C TYR A 6 8.87 15.51 -8.81
N TYR A 7 10.15 15.34 -9.13
CA TYR A 7 10.90 14.10 -8.86
C TYR A 7 11.06 13.90 -7.35
N ILE A 8 11.43 14.97 -6.63
CA ILE A 8 11.57 14.93 -5.17
C ILE A 8 10.26 14.56 -4.48
N ILE A 9 9.13 15.12 -4.93
CA ILE A 9 7.82 14.79 -4.36
C ILE A 9 7.49 13.32 -4.58
N GLN A 10 7.71 12.80 -5.79
CA GLN A 10 7.47 11.39 -6.08
C GLN A 10 8.35 10.46 -5.21
N ASP A 11 9.63 10.80 -5.03
CA ASP A 11 10.55 10.02 -4.21
C ASP A 11 10.14 10.03 -2.73
N ILE A 12 9.81 11.20 -2.18
CA ILE A 12 9.36 11.32 -0.79
C ILE A 12 8.08 10.50 -0.57
N VAL A 13 7.09 10.65 -1.46
CA VAL A 13 5.82 9.92 -1.36
C VAL A 13 6.06 8.41 -1.52
N GLY A 14 6.90 8.01 -2.46
CA GLY A 14 7.27 6.63 -2.70
C GLY A 14 7.94 5.98 -1.48
N VAL A 15 8.93 6.65 -0.87
CA VAL A 15 9.61 6.17 0.34
C VAL A 15 8.63 6.03 1.50
N LEU A 16 7.82 7.05 1.77
CA LEU A 16 6.84 7.03 2.86
C LEU A 16 5.83 5.90 2.68
N MET A 17 5.29 5.73 1.47
CA MET A 17 4.34 4.66 1.16
C MET A 17 4.96 3.27 1.29
N ALA A 18 6.16 3.06 0.74
CA ALA A 18 6.85 1.78 0.82
C ALA A 18 7.19 1.43 2.28
N PHE A 19 7.70 2.40 3.05
CA PHE A 19 8.04 2.20 4.46
C PHE A 19 6.81 1.84 5.31
N ILE A 20 5.72 2.60 5.18
CA ILE A 20 4.47 2.32 5.90
C ILE A 20 3.90 0.97 5.47
N GLY A 21 3.87 0.70 4.17
CA GLY A 21 3.41 -0.56 3.60
C GLY A 21 4.15 -1.76 4.17
N ILE A 22 5.49 -1.75 4.15
CA ILE A 22 6.33 -2.83 4.68
C ILE A 22 6.11 -3.02 6.18
N ARG A 23 6.09 -1.93 6.95
CA ARG A 23 5.90 -2.01 8.41
C ARG A 23 4.53 -2.58 8.78
N MET A 24 3.48 -2.19 8.07
CA MET A 24 2.13 -2.72 8.32
C MET A 24 1.94 -4.13 7.76
N PHE A 25 2.57 -4.45 6.64
CA PHE A 25 2.60 -5.80 6.09
C PHE A 25 3.24 -6.77 7.08
N THR A 26 4.44 -6.47 7.58
CA THR A 26 5.13 -7.31 8.58
C THR A 26 4.32 -7.48 9.86
N LEU A 27 3.65 -6.43 10.34
CA LEU A 27 2.73 -6.52 11.48
C LEU A 27 1.54 -7.45 11.19
N SER A 28 0.93 -7.33 10.01
CA SER A 28 -0.20 -8.17 9.61
C SER A 28 0.18 -9.66 9.52
N ILE A 29 1.37 -9.98 8.99
CA ILE A 29 1.89 -11.35 8.98
C ILE A 29 2.09 -11.86 10.40
N ARG A 30 2.66 -11.05 11.29
CA ARG A 30 2.84 -11.43 12.70
C ARG A 30 1.50 -11.73 13.38
N MET A 31 0.46 -10.94 13.09
CA MET A 31 -0.90 -11.17 13.61
C MET A 31 -1.53 -12.46 13.08
N ILE A 32 -1.29 -12.82 11.81
CA ILE A 32 -1.75 -14.10 11.24
C ILE A 32 -1.08 -15.27 11.97
N LEU A 33 0.23 -15.19 12.19
CA LEU A 33 0.99 -16.24 12.89
C LEU A 33 0.58 -16.39 14.36
N SER A 34 0.13 -15.31 15.00
CA SER A 34 -0.28 -15.33 16.42
C SER A 34 -1.77 -15.62 16.65
N SER A 35 -2.62 -15.64 15.62
CA SER A 35 -4.09 -15.76 15.79
C SER A 35 -4.72 -16.81 14.87
N LYS A 36 -5.78 -17.49 15.33
CA LYS A 36 -6.54 -18.49 14.54
C LYS A 36 -7.43 -17.88 13.43
N LYS A 37 -7.62 -16.56 13.37
CA LYS A 37 -8.47 -15.88 12.36
C LYS A 37 -7.68 -15.57 11.09
N SER A 38 -7.39 -16.61 10.31
CA SER A 38 -6.51 -16.54 9.13
C SER A 38 -7.06 -15.69 7.99
N LYS A 39 -8.35 -15.80 7.65
CA LYS A 39 -8.93 -15.19 6.45
C LYS A 39 -8.82 -13.66 6.43
N ASN A 40 -9.27 -12.99 7.48
CA ASN A 40 -9.24 -11.52 7.55
C ASN A 40 -7.81 -11.00 7.68
N GLY A 41 -6.94 -11.72 8.37
CA GLY A 41 -5.52 -11.39 8.44
C GLY A 41 -4.85 -11.42 7.06
N ILE A 42 -5.16 -12.45 6.26
CA ILE A 42 -4.66 -12.58 4.88
C ILE A 42 -5.15 -11.41 4.02
N LEU A 43 -6.45 -11.05 4.05
CA LEU A 43 -6.95 -9.90 3.29
C LEU A 43 -6.25 -8.59 3.70
N ILE A 44 -6.04 -8.37 4.99
CA ILE A 44 -5.31 -7.19 5.50
C ILE A 44 -3.85 -7.20 4.99
N SER A 45 -3.18 -8.36 4.99
CA SER A 45 -1.81 -8.45 4.45
C SER A 45 -1.75 -8.14 2.95
N ILE A 46 -2.73 -8.59 2.17
CA ILE A 46 -2.81 -8.26 0.74
C ILE A 46 -3.01 -6.76 0.55
N SER A 47 -3.86 -6.14 1.36
CA SER A 47 -4.08 -4.68 1.35
C SER A 47 -2.78 -3.91 1.58
N TYR A 48 -1.98 -4.28 2.59
CA TYR A 48 -0.69 -3.62 2.85
C TYR A 48 0.40 -3.95 1.81
N ALA A 49 0.34 -5.13 1.18
CA ALA A 49 1.21 -5.46 0.05
C ALA A 49 0.92 -4.53 -1.15
N LEU A 50 -0.35 -4.24 -1.45
CA LEU A 50 -0.71 -3.30 -2.51
C LEU A 50 -0.18 -1.89 -2.25
N ILE A 51 -0.27 -1.40 -1.01
CA ILE A 51 0.31 -0.11 -0.61
C ILE A 51 1.84 -0.11 -0.80
N THR A 52 2.50 -1.22 -0.44
CA THR A 52 3.94 -1.38 -0.61
C THR A 52 4.34 -1.33 -2.09
N ILE A 53 3.61 -2.08 -2.93
CA ILE A 53 3.83 -2.11 -4.38
C ILE A 53 3.60 -0.72 -4.99
N ALA A 54 2.59 0.02 -4.53
CA ALA A 54 2.35 1.40 -4.97
C ALA A 54 3.54 2.33 -4.63
N GLY A 55 4.09 2.24 -3.41
CA GLY A 55 5.28 3.01 -3.03
C GLY A 55 6.51 2.65 -3.86
N ILE A 56 6.77 1.35 -4.05
CA ILE A 56 7.87 0.85 -4.90
C ILE A 56 7.69 1.33 -6.35
N ASN A 57 6.47 1.28 -6.88
CA ASN A 57 6.16 1.72 -8.23
C ASN A 57 6.45 3.21 -8.46
N LEU A 58 6.25 4.07 -7.44
CA LEU A 58 6.66 5.47 -7.50
C LEU A 58 8.18 5.66 -7.42
N LEU A 59 8.90 4.81 -6.69
CA LEU A 59 10.36 4.93 -6.53
C LEU A 59 11.16 4.46 -7.74
N PHE A 60 10.74 3.37 -8.39
CA PHE A 60 11.53 2.74 -9.45
C PHE A 60 11.21 3.26 -10.85
N ASN A 61 10.06 3.91 -11.04
CA ASN A 61 9.72 4.49 -12.33
C ASN A 61 10.07 5.97 -12.40
N ASN A 62 10.47 6.42 -13.59
CA ASN A 62 10.68 7.84 -13.86
C ASN A 62 9.41 8.66 -13.57
N PHE A 63 9.61 9.93 -13.17
CA PHE A 63 8.51 10.84 -12.93
C PHE A 63 7.57 10.92 -14.14
N GLY A 64 6.29 10.72 -13.89
CA GLY A 64 5.26 10.80 -14.92
C GLY A 64 3.89 10.37 -14.41
N LEU A 65 2.83 10.77 -15.10
CA LEU A 65 1.46 10.50 -14.66
C LEU A 65 1.12 8.99 -14.58
N LYS A 66 1.75 8.16 -15.41
CA LYS A 66 1.49 6.71 -15.46
C LYS A 66 1.78 6.01 -14.12
N PRO A 67 2.99 6.14 -13.52
CA PRO A 67 3.28 5.64 -12.17
C PRO A 67 2.28 6.09 -11.11
N TRP A 68 1.86 7.36 -11.15
CA TRP A 68 0.88 7.90 -10.21
C TRP A 68 -0.49 7.26 -10.34
N ILE A 69 -1.00 7.13 -11.57
CA ILE A 69 -2.29 6.48 -11.84
C ILE A 69 -2.28 5.03 -11.35
N VAL A 70 -1.23 4.26 -11.67
CA VAL A 70 -1.08 2.87 -11.20
C VAL A 70 -1.08 2.81 -9.67
N SER A 71 -0.33 3.70 -9.01
CA SER A 71 -0.25 3.75 -7.55
C SER A 71 -1.59 4.12 -6.91
N ILE A 72 -2.35 5.06 -7.49
CA ILE A 72 -3.69 5.42 -7.04
C ILE A 72 -4.65 4.23 -7.15
N ILE A 73 -4.63 3.50 -8.27
CA ILE A 73 -5.48 2.31 -8.46
C ILE A 73 -5.17 1.25 -7.40
N LEU A 74 -3.89 1.00 -7.11
CA LEU A 74 -3.45 0.06 -6.08
C LEU A 74 -3.94 0.48 -4.68
N ILE A 75 -3.87 1.78 -4.35
CA ILE A 75 -4.39 2.32 -3.08
C ILE A 75 -5.91 2.15 -2.99
N LEU A 76 -6.66 2.45 -4.06
CA LEU A 76 -8.12 2.29 -4.09
C LEU A 76 -8.52 0.82 -3.90
N LEU A 77 -7.79 -0.10 -4.52
CA LEU A 77 -8.01 -1.54 -4.34
C LEU A 77 -7.74 -1.97 -2.88
N SER A 78 -6.65 -1.46 -2.27
CA SER A 78 -6.35 -1.66 -0.86
C SER A 78 -7.47 -1.14 0.06
N LEU A 79 -8.02 0.04 -0.22
CA LEU A 79 -9.13 0.61 0.53
C LEU A 79 -10.39 -0.27 0.45
N LEU A 80 -10.71 -0.77 -0.76
CA LEU A 80 -11.84 -1.65 -0.99
C LEU A 80 -11.71 -2.97 -0.20
N ILE A 81 -10.53 -3.59 -0.21
CA ILE A 81 -10.23 -4.80 0.58
C ILE A 81 -10.41 -4.52 2.07
N THR A 82 -9.91 -3.37 2.54
CA THR A 82 -10.00 -2.99 3.96
C THR A 82 -11.45 -2.78 4.38
N ASN A 83 -12.28 -2.19 3.53
CA ASN A 83 -13.71 -2.02 3.79
C ASN A 83 -14.45 -3.36 3.86
N ILE A 84 -14.15 -4.32 2.97
CA ILE A 84 -14.73 -5.67 3.02
C ILE A 84 -14.45 -6.33 4.38
N VAL A 85 -13.18 -6.27 4.83
CA VAL A 85 -12.78 -6.85 6.13
C VAL A 85 -13.48 -6.15 7.31
N LYS A 86 -13.75 -4.84 7.20
CA LYS A 86 -14.47 -4.08 8.22
C LYS A 86 -15.92 -4.54 8.32
N THR A 87 -16.62 -4.68 7.19
CA THR A 87 -18.02 -5.15 7.12
C THR A 87 -18.17 -6.56 7.69
N ASP A 88 -17.22 -7.47 7.41
CA ASP A 88 -17.21 -8.85 7.95
C ASP A 88 -17.09 -8.91 9.48
N LYS A 89 -16.64 -7.84 10.16
CA LYS A 89 -16.58 -7.80 11.64
C LYS A 89 -17.83 -7.25 12.30
N THR A 90 -18.75 -6.63 11.54
CA THR A 90 -19.95 -5.95 12.04
C THR A 90 -21.24 -6.75 11.91
N ILE A 91 -21.16 -7.97 11.37
CA ILE A 91 -22.24 -8.96 11.29
C ILE A 91 -21.92 -10.08 12.28
#